data_AF-A0A942MA37-F1
#
_entry.id   AF-A0A942MA37-F1
#
_cell.length_a   1.000
_cell.length_b   1.000
_cell.length_c   1.000
_cell.angle_alpha   90.00
_cell.angle_beta   90.00
_cell.angle_gamma   90.00
#
_symmetry.space_group_name_H-M   'P 1'
#
loop_
_entity.id
_entity.type
_entity.pdbx_description
1 polymer ?
#
loop_
_entity_poly.entity_id
_entity_poly.type
_entity_poly.pdbx_seq_one_letter_code
_entity_poly.pdbx_strand_id
1 'polypeptide(L)'
;MATIVEHEGTGKRYVLVGTGFGAFKASRPSFFGGNLFSHEDEGQIPIAAVCDKKGIIRWFLTDELKVIAIDGESVESIFGLNSFSD
;
A
#
# COMPACT_ATOMS: atom_id res chain seq x y z
N MET A 1 -6.76 17.14 -4.35
CA MET A 1 -6.82 16.13 -3.28
C MET A 1 -5.43 15.60 -3.02
N ALA A 2 -4.77 16.06 -1.97
CA ALA A 2 -3.49 15.55 -1.50
C ALA A 2 -3.73 14.72 -0.23
N THR A 3 -3.30 13.46 -0.24
CA THR A 3 -3.42 12.57 0.92
C THR A 3 -2.03 12.30 1.48
N ILE A 4 -1.86 12.47 2.79
CA ILE A 4 -0.64 12.17 3.51
C ILE A 4 -0.81 10.81 4.20
N VAL A 5 0.13 9.91 3.93
CA VAL A 5 0.21 8.60 4.55
C VAL A 5 1.49 8.47 5.37
N GLU A 6 1.45 7.66 6.41
CA GLU A 6 2.59 7.27 7.22
C GLU A 6 2.84 5.78 7.06
N HIS A 7 4.11 5.40 6.84
CA HIS A 7 4.51 3.99 6.82
C HIS A 7 4.68 3.49 8.24
N GLU A 8 3.85 2.55 8.69
CA GLU A 8 3.75 2.14 10.10
C GLU A 8 5.07 1.57 10.64
N GLY A 9 5.82 0.82 9.83
CA GLY A 9 7.10 0.25 10.26
C GLY A 9 8.24 1.27 10.47
N THR A 10 8.10 2.52 9.97
CA THR A 10 9.18 3.53 10.09
C THR A 10 8.73 4.90 10.58
N GLY A 11 7.43 5.17 10.68
CA GLY A 11 6.87 6.49 10.99
C GLY A 11 7.15 7.55 9.92
N LYS A 12 7.67 7.17 8.75
CA LYS A 12 7.97 8.11 7.67
C LYS A 12 6.70 8.49 6.93
N ARG A 13 6.58 9.77 6.61
CA ARG A 13 5.43 10.34 5.90
C ARG A 13 5.70 10.47 4.41
N TYR A 14 4.66 10.23 3.63
CA TYR A 14 4.67 10.28 2.18
C TYR A 14 3.37 10.92 1.67
N VAL A 15 3.41 11.42 0.43
CA VAL A 15 2.21 11.80 -0.31
C VAL A 15 1.71 10.59 -1.09
N LEU A 16 0.45 10.22 -0.93
CA LEU A 16 -0.16 9.18 -1.76
C LEU A 16 -0.37 9.73 -3.18
N VAL A 17 0.18 9.02 -4.18
CA VAL A 17 0.08 9.37 -5.60
C VAL A 17 -1.02 8.56 -6.29
N GLY A 18 -1.18 7.29 -5.92
CA GLY A 18 -2.22 6.43 -6.47
C GLY A 18 -2.19 5.03 -5.86
N THR A 19 -3.26 4.27 -6.12
CA THR A 19 -3.42 2.87 -5.69
C THR A 19 -3.46 1.96 -6.90
N GLY A 20 -3.00 0.72 -6.74
CA GLY A 20 -3.06 -0.30 -7.78
C GLY A 20 -2.88 -1.70 -7.23
N PHE A 21 -2.83 -2.68 -8.12
CA PHE A 21 -2.51 -4.06 -7.78
C PHE A 21 -1.14 -4.42 -8.36
N GLY A 22 -0.23 -4.86 -7.50
CA GLY A 22 1.02 -5.46 -7.90
C GLY A 22 0.73 -6.87 -8.41
N ALA A 23 1.10 -7.15 -9.66
CA ALA A 23 1.12 -8.51 -10.18
C ALA A 23 2.38 -9.22 -9.66
N PHE A 24 2.23 -10.13 -8.70
CA PHE A 24 3.32 -10.99 -8.28
C PHE A 24 3.39 -12.20 -9.22
N LYS A 25 4.31 -12.18 -10.19
CA LYS A 25 4.66 -13.38 -10.96
C LYS A 25 5.80 -14.10 -10.24
N ALA A 26 5.51 -14.85 -9.17
CA ALA A 26 6.47 -15.84 -8.70
C ALA A 26 6.53 -17.00 -9.68
N SER A 27 7.42 -16.89 -10.65
CA SER A 27 8.04 -18.06 -11.25
C SER A 27 8.83 -18.77 -10.14
N ARG A 28 8.19 -19.66 -9.36
CA ARG A 28 8.94 -20.69 -8.65
C ARG A 28 9.67 -21.50 -9.73
N PRO A 29 11.01 -21.53 -9.77
CA PRO A 29 11.69 -22.42 -10.68
C PRO A 29 11.31 -23.84 -10.27
N SER A 30 10.79 -24.61 -11.23
CA SER A 30 10.49 -26.03 -11.08
C SER A 30 11.78 -26.77 -10.75
N PHE A 31 12.16 -26.84 -9.48
CA PHE A 31 13.27 -27.66 -9.04
C PHE A 31 12.80 -29.12 -9.10
N PHE A 32 13.25 -29.80 -10.16
CA PHE A 32 13.21 -31.25 -10.37
C PHE A 32 11.83 -31.90 -10.55
N GLY A 33 11.53 -32.33 -11.79
CA GLY A 33 10.87 -33.61 -12.00
C GLY A 33 9.35 -33.64 -12.16
N GLY A 34 8.75 -32.67 -12.87
CA GLY A 34 7.43 -32.86 -13.48
C GLY A 34 6.22 -32.66 -12.56
N ASN A 35 5.67 -31.46 -12.59
CA ASN A 35 4.25 -31.20 -12.39
C ASN A 35 3.89 -30.01 -13.29
N LEU A 36 3.19 -30.27 -14.39
CA LEU A 36 2.71 -29.29 -15.38
C LEU A 36 1.42 -28.60 -14.93
N PHE A 37 1.33 -28.32 -13.63
CA PHE A 37 0.34 -27.42 -13.07
C PHE A 37 1.10 -26.46 -12.18
N SER A 38 1.66 -25.42 -12.82
CA SER A 38 1.94 -24.19 -12.12
C SER A 38 0.61 -23.74 -11.52
N HIS A 39 0.40 -24.01 -10.22
CA HIS A 39 -0.54 -23.21 -9.44
C HIS A 39 0.02 -21.80 -9.44
N GLU A 40 -0.38 -21.03 -10.46
CA GLU A 40 -0.43 -19.59 -10.37
C GLU A 40 -1.45 -19.31 -9.26
N ASP A 41 -0.95 -19.15 -8.03
CA ASP A 41 -1.68 -18.37 -7.06
C ASP A 41 -1.67 -16.94 -7.62
N GLU A 42 -2.60 -16.65 -8.53
CA GLU A 42 -2.88 -15.31 -9.04
C GLU A 42 -3.44 -14.48 -7.89
N GLY A 43 -2.56 -14.00 -7.02
CA GLY A 43 -2.89 -13.07 -5.97
C GLY A 43 -2.68 -11.65 -6.46
N GLN A 44 -3.74 -10.84 -6.48
CA GLN A 44 -3.58 -9.39 -6.59
C GLN A 44 -3.09 -8.87 -5.24
N ILE A 45 -1.86 -8.33 -5.18
CA ILE A 45 -1.32 -7.72 -3.96
C ILE A 45 -1.65 -6.22 -4.02
N PRO A 46 -2.47 -5.68 -3.10
CA PRO A 46 -2.80 -4.25 -3.12
C PRO A 46 -1.56 -3.43 -2.76
N ILE A 47 -1.21 -2.50 -3.65
CA ILE A 47 -0.05 -1.62 -3.50
C ILE A 47 -0.46 -0.15 -3.67
N ALA A 48 0.29 0.73 -3.03
CA ALA A 48 0.17 2.17 -3.18
C ALA A 48 1.47 2.78 -3.70
N ALA A 49 1.35 3.64 -4.71
CA ALA A 49 2.41 4.55 -5.12
C ALA A 49 2.40 5.76 -4.19
N VAL A 50 3.53 6.04 -3.55
CA VAL A 50 3.71 7.20 -2.69
C VAL A 50 4.94 8.00 -3.11
N CYS A 51 5.00 9.26 -2.74
CA CYS A 51 6.08 10.17 -3.04
C CYS A 51 6.73 10.67 -1.75
N ASP A 52 8.06 10.60 -1.66
CA ASP A 52 8.81 11.16 -0.53
C ASP A 52 9.08 12.67 -0.72
N LYS A 53 9.65 13.32 0.32
CA LYS A 53 9.96 14.75 0.30
C LYS A 53 10.92 15.20 -0.80
N LYS A 54 11.62 14.27 -1.48
CA LYS A 54 12.51 14.56 -2.60
C LYS A 54 11.82 14.40 -3.96
N GLY A 55 10.53 14.05 -4.00
CA GLY A 55 9.83 13.77 -5.24
C GLY A 55 9.99 12.33 -5.75
N ILE A 56 10.61 11.43 -4.96
CA ILE A 56 10.88 10.06 -5.41
C ILE A 56 9.66 9.17 -5.16
N ILE A 57 9.20 8.50 -6.21
CA ILE A 57 8.09 7.54 -6.14
C ILE A 57 8.58 6.21 -5.56
N ARG A 58 7.80 5.66 -4.64
CA ARG A 58 8.00 4.36 -3.98
C ARG A 58 6.70 3.57 -3.97
N TRP A 59 6.81 2.26 -3.82
CA TRP A 59 5.68 1.36 -3.73
C TRP A 59 5.69 0.68 -2.37
N PHE A 60 4.54 0.67 -1.70
CA PHE A 60 4.33 -0.02 -0.43
C PHE A 60 3.09 -0.90 -0.54
N LEU A 61 3.03 -1.94 0.29
CA LEU A 61 1.76 -2.64 0.49
C LEU A 61 0.79 -1.67 1.17
N THR A 62 -0.49 -1.76 0.83
CA THR A 62 -1.48 -0.83 1.39
C THR A 62 -1.70 -1.02 2.89
N ASP A 63 -1.46 -2.23 3.42
CA ASP A 63 -1.55 -2.56 4.84
C ASP A 63 -0.36 -2.03 5.67
N GLU A 64 0.73 -1.60 5.02
CA GLU A 64 1.87 -0.94 5.67
C GLU A 64 1.68 0.58 5.82
N LEU A 65 0.58 1.12 5.27
CA LEU A 65 0.34 2.56 5.19
C LEU A 65 -0.91 2.96 5.98
N LYS A 66 -0.76 4.02 6.77
CA LYS A 66 -1.85 4.68 7.48
C LYS A 66 -2.10 6.07 6.92
N VAL A 67 -3.33 6.38 6.52
CA VAL A 67 -3.71 7.76 6.17
C VAL A 67 -3.73 8.60 7.45
N ILE A 68 -3.10 9.77 7.42
CA ILE A 68 -3.04 10.69 8.57
C ILE A 68 -3.65 12.07 8.25
N ALA A 69 -3.73 12.45 6.97
CA ALA A 69 -4.35 13.71 6.57
C ALA A 69 -4.86 13.66 5.12
N ILE A 70 -5.94 14.38 4.85
CA ILE A 70 -6.50 14.59 3.51
C ILE A 70 -6.75 16.09 3.33
N ASP A 71 -6.19 16.67 2.28
CA ASP A 71 -6.32 18.10 1.93
C ASP A 71 -5.98 19.07 3.09
N GLY A 72 -5.06 18.66 3.96
CA GLY A 72 -4.58 19.46 5.09
C GLY A 72 -5.35 19.24 6.40
N GLU A 73 -6.46 18.50 6.38
CA GLU A 73 -7.20 18.10 7.57
C GLU A 73 -6.74 16.74 8.08
N SER A 74 -6.59 16.58 9.40
CA SER A 74 -6.22 15.29 9.98
C SER A 74 -7.36 14.29 9.88
N VAL A 75 -7.04 13.00 9.78
CA VAL A 75 -8.05 11.94 9.73
C VAL A 75 -8.96 11.97 10.96
N GLU A 76 -8.40 12.25 12.15
CA GLU A 76 -9.18 12.39 13.38
C GLU A 76 -10.16 13.56 13.33
N SER A 77 -9.79 14.67 12.69
CA SER A 77 -10.70 15.81 12.49
C SER A 77 -11.82 15.46 11.51
N ILE A 78 -11.49 14.72 10.44
CA ILE A 78 -12.45 14.31 9.41
C ILE A 78 -13.50 13.34 9.98
N PHE A 79 -13.07 12.37 10.81
CA PHE A 79 -13.98 11.41 11.45
C PHE A 79 -14.60 11.92 12.77
N GLY A 80 -14.04 12.99 13.36
CA GLY A 80 -14.57 13.63 14.56
C GLY A 80 -14.28 12.86 15.86
N LEU A 81 -14.11 13.60 16.96
CA LEU A 81 -13.89 13.08 18.33
C LEU A 81 -15.10 12.32 18.93
N ASN A 82 -16.12 11.99 18.15
CA ASN A 82 -17.26 11.15 18.53
C ASN A 82 -17.82 10.48 17.27
N SER A 83 -18.21 9.21 17.39
CA SER A 83 -18.67 8.28 16.31
C SER A 83 -17.57 7.89 15.32
N PHE A 84 -17.06 6.66 15.30
CA PHE A 84 -17.75 5.37 15.31
C PHE A 84 -16.99 4.34 16.17
N SER A 85 -17.74 3.51 16.89
CA SER A 85 -17.26 2.23 17.42
C SER A 85 -17.44 1.18 16.33
N ASP A 86 -16.35 0.70 15.75
CA ASP A 86 -16.32 -0.53 14.95
C ASP A 86 -16.31 -1.77 15.85
#